data_AF-A0A1L7UIZ0-F1
#
_entry.id   AF-A0A1L7UIZ0-F1
#
_cell.length_a   1.000
_cell.length_b   1.000
_cell.length_c   1.000
_cell.angle_alpha   90.00
_cell.angle_beta   90.00
_cell.angle_gamma   90.00
#
_symmetry.space_group_name_H-M   'P 1'
#
loop_
_entity.id
_entity.type
_entity.pdbx_description
1 polymer ?
#
loop_
_entity_poly.entity_id
_entity_poly.type
_entity_poly.pdbx_seq_one_letter_code
_entity_poly.pdbx_strand_id
1 'polypeptide(L)'
;MRFTLSLVLATLSGSCLAANCFRDNGQDILSSDIEIAIDDVDSGNIKNVVFPIEVKASSFFRITRGGAVLSISNHFLFDNTHVSQTDIVSAARNIRDECGRFGGKQKIHGDSGLAIDVAIFRSS
;
A
#
# COMPACT_ATOMS: atom_id res chain seq x y z
N MET A 1 1.75 18.24 -51.59
CA MET A 1 1.49 18.77 -50.23
C MET A 1 1.01 17.60 -49.38
N ARG A 2 1.88 17.03 -48.53
CA ARG A 2 1.56 15.91 -47.64
C ARG A 2 1.61 16.45 -46.21
N PHE A 3 0.45 16.53 -45.56
CA PHE A 3 0.33 16.87 -44.15
C PHE A 3 0.59 15.61 -43.33
N THR A 4 1.74 15.53 -42.69
CA THR A 4 2.01 14.58 -41.60
C THR A 4 1.31 15.10 -40.35
N LEU A 5 0.19 14.47 -39.97
CA LEU A 5 -0.35 14.59 -38.62
C LEU A 5 0.59 13.83 -37.67
N SER A 6 1.35 14.56 -36.85
CA SER A 6 1.98 14.00 -35.65
C SER A 6 0.91 13.75 -34.60
N LEU A 7 0.59 12.48 -34.35
CA LEU A 7 -0.08 12.08 -33.12
C LEU A 7 0.91 12.26 -31.97
N VAL A 8 0.74 13.36 -31.23
CA VAL A 8 1.37 13.53 -29.92
C VAL A 8 0.62 12.61 -28.96
N LEU A 9 1.20 11.44 -28.68
CA LEU A 9 0.75 10.56 -27.61
C LEU A 9 1.09 11.25 -26.29
N ALA A 10 0.11 11.89 -25.67
CA ALA A 10 0.25 12.39 -24.31
C ALA A 10 0.39 11.19 -23.38
N THR A 11 1.62 10.79 -23.07
CA THR A 11 1.89 9.94 -21.92
C THR A 11 1.58 10.79 -20.68
N LEU A 12 0.34 10.73 -20.21
CA LEU A 12 0.03 10.98 -18.81
C LEU A 12 0.72 9.88 -18.01
N SER A 13 2.02 10.04 -17.78
CA SER A 13 2.71 9.38 -16.68
C SER A 13 2.19 10.01 -15.39
N GLY A 14 0.96 9.64 -15.01
CA GLY A 14 0.59 9.65 -13.61
C GLY A 14 1.57 8.71 -12.93
N SER A 15 2.55 9.27 -12.22
CA SER A 15 3.50 8.51 -11.43
C SER A 15 2.75 7.88 -10.26
N CYS A 16 1.97 6.83 -10.55
CA CYS A 16 1.58 5.85 -9.56
C CYS A 16 2.90 5.24 -9.07
N LEU A 17 3.22 5.40 -7.79
CA LEU A 17 4.41 4.78 -7.22
C LEU A 17 4.24 3.27 -7.39
N ALA A 18 4.96 2.65 -8.33
CA ALA A 18 4.83 1.22 -8.60
C ALA A 18 5.03 0.40 -7.32
N ALA A 19 4.22 -0.64 -7.15
CA ALA A 19 4.38 -1.57 -6.05
C ALA A 19 5.62 -2.44 -6.30
N ASN A 20 6.44 -2.61 -5.26
CA ASN A 20 7.54 -3.55 -5.27
C ASN A 20 7.03 -4.91 -4.83
N CYS A 21 6.75 -5.80 -5.78
CA CYS A 21 6.25 -7.13 -5.49
C CYS A 21 7.32 -8.01 -4.84
N PHE A 22 6.91 -8.81 -3.86
CA PHE A 22 7.80 -9.81 -3.30
C PHE A 22 8.04 -10.91 -4.33
N ARG A 23 9.26 -11.49 -4.31
CA ARG A 23 9.58 -12.62 -5.18
C ARG A 23 8.80 -13.84 -4.72
N ASP A 24 8.39 -14.67 -5.68
CA ASP A 24 7.84 -15.99 -5.41
C ASP A 24 8.81 -16.80 -4.54
N ASN A 25 8.38 -17.10 -3.33
CA ASN A 25 9.07 -17.90 -2.34
C ASN A 25 8.23 -19.13 -1.93
N GLY A 26 7.23 -19.50 -2.73
CA GLY A 26 6.31 -20.62 -2.47
C GLY A 26 5.27 -20.35 -1.38
N GLN A 27 5.10 -19.09 -0.97
CA GLN A 27 4.15 -18.68 0.07
C GLN A 27 3.06 -17.75 -0.48
N ASP A 28 2.10 -18.34 -1.18
CA ASP A 28 0.95 -17.62 -1.75
C ASP A 28 -0.01 -17.11 -0.66
N ILE A 29 -0.49 -15.88 -0.84
CA ILE A 29 -1.58 -15.29 -0.05
C ILE A 29 -2.87 -15.49 -0.82
N LEU A 30 -3.94 -15.93 -0.15
CA LEU A 30 -5.26 -16.02 -0.77
C LEU A 30 -5.77 -14.62 -1.11
N SER A 31 -6.29 -14.43 -2.33
CA SER A 31 -6.83 -13.13 -2.77
C SER A 31 -7.93 -12.63 -1.85
N SER A 32 -8.78 -13.52 -1.35
CA SER A 32 -9.84 -13.20 -0.38
C SER A 32 -9.29 -12.64 0.93
N ASP A 33 -8.15 -13.14 1.41
CA ASP A 33 -7.54 -12.68 2.65
C ASP A 33 -6.98 -11.26 2.49
N ILE A 34 -6.42 -10.97 1.31
CA ILE A 34 -5.96 -9.62 0.94
C ILE A 34 -7.16 -8.67 0.85
N GLU A 35 -8.24 -9.08 0.17
CA GLU A 35 -9.45 -8.26 0.04
C GLU A 35 -10.08 -7.94 1.39
N ILE A 36 -10.23 -8.94 2.27
CA ILE A 36 -10.76 -8.71 3.63
C ILE A 36 -9.85 -7.77 4.43
N ALA A 37 -8.52 -7.90 4.32
CA ALA A 37 -7.60 -7.00 5.00
C ALA A 37 -7.74 -5.55 4.50
N ILE A 38 -7.95 -5.35 3.20
CA ILE A 38 -8.18 -4.01 2.61
C ILE A 38 -9.54 -3.47 3.03
N ASP A 39 -10.59 -4.27 2.96
CA ASP A 39 -11.96 -3.87 3.28
C ASP A 39 -12.09 -3.50 4.75
N ASP A 40 -11.38 -4.16 5.65
CA ASP A 40 -11.33 -3.78 7.07
C ASP A 40 -10.71 -2.40 7.29
N VAL A 41 -9.65 -2.07 6.53
CA VAL A 41 -9.09 -0.72 6.54
C VAL A 41 -10.10 0.27 5.97
N ASP A 42 -10.70 -0.01 4.81
CA ASP A 42 -11.60 0.90 4.09
C ASP A 42 -12.89 1.19 4.87
N SER A 43 -13.46 0.16 5.49
CA SER A 43 -14.66 0.27 6.34
C SER A 43 -14.38 0.84 7.73
N GLY A 44 -13.11 0.99 8.13
CA GLY A 44 -12.74 1.41 9.47
C GLY A 44 -13.06 0.36 10.55
N ASN A 45 -13.26 -0.90 10.17
CA ASN A 45 -13.61 -2.00 11.08
C ASN A 45 -12.41 -2.52 11.92
N ILE A 46 -11.36 -1.73 12.05
CA ILE A 46 -10.17 -2.10 12.84
C ILE A 46 -10.35 -1.60 14.27
N LYS A 47 -10.49 -2.56 15.19
CA LYS A 47 -10.68 -2.28 16.61
C LYS A 47 -9.58 -1.34 17.14
N ASN A 48 -10.00 -0.25 17.80
CA ASN A 48 -9.13 0.75 18.43
C ASN A 48 -8.24 1.54 17.45
N VAL A 49 -8.60 1.63 16.17
CA VAL A 49 -7.92 2.50 15.21
C VAL A 49 -8.83 3.64 14.82
N VAL A 50 -8.27 4.85 14.83
CA VAL A 50 -8.92 6.06 14.32
C VAL A 50 -8.05 6.61 13.20
N PHE A 51 -8.66 6.95 12.07
CA PHE A 51 -7.96 7.56 10.95
C PHE A 51 -8.05 9.09 10.99
N PRO A 52 -7.01 9.82 10.55
CA PRO A 52 -5.71 9.32 10.10
C PRO A 52 -4.92 8.69 11.26
N ILE A 53 -4.24 7.57 10.99
CA ILE A 53 -3.54 6.80 12.03
C ILE A 53 -2.17 7.41 12.29
N GLU A 54 -1.82 7.63 13.56
CA GLU A 54 -0.45 7.99 13.95
C GLU A 54 0.47 6.76 13.85
N VAL A 55 1.47 6.83 12.98
CA VAL A 55 2.54 5.84 12.86
C VAL A 55 3.78 6.41 13.54
N LYS A 56 4.03 5.96 14.77
CA LYS A 56 5.15 6.40 15.59
C LYS A 56 6.49 6.08 14.93
N ALA A 57 7.49 6.90 15.23
CA ALA A 57 8.86 6.67 14.84
C ALA A 57 9.33 5.24 15.21
N SER A 58 10.08 4.61 14.31
CA SER A 58 10.61 3.25 14.46
C SER A 58 9.55 2.20 14.82
N SER A 59 8.32 2.38 14.34
CA SER A 59 7.19 1.53 14.67
C SER A 59 6.44 1.05 13.44
N PHE A 60 5.56 0.08 13.66
CA PHE A 60 4.68 -0.45 12.63
C PHE A 60 3.30 -0.72 13.20
N PHE A 61 2.31 -0.55 12.34
CA PHE A 61 0.95 -1.01 12.54
C PHE A 61 0.70 -2.23 11.66
N ARG A 62 -0.03 -3.24 12.15
CA ARG A 62 -0.32 -4.48 11.42
C ARG A 62 -1.77 -4.88 11.58
N ILE A 63 -2.35 -5.33 10.48
CA ILE A 63 -3.66 -5.96 10.42
C ILE A 63 -3.46 -7.34 9.81
N THR A 64 -3.85 -8.37 10.55
CA THR A 64 -3.78 -9.76 10.09
C THR A 64 -5.18 -10.29 9.84
N ARG A 65 -5.40 -10.82 8.62
CA ARG A 65 -6.65 -11.47 8.21
C ARG A 65 -6.33 -12.73 7.43
N GLY A 66 -6.75 -13.87 7.95
CA GLY A 66 -6.39 -15.17 7.40
C GLY A 66 -4.87 -15.30 7.27
N GLY A 67 -4.41 -15.58 6.05
CA GLY A 67 -3.00 -15.64 5.69
C GLY A 67 -2.36 -14.31 5.27
N ALA A 68 -3.08 -13.19 5.23
CA ALA A 68 -2.57 -11.88 4.82
C ALA A 68 -2.21 -10.99 6.02
N VAL A 69 -1.07 -10.30 5.92
CA VAL A 69 -0.67 -9.23 6.84
C VAL A 69 -0.51 -7.94 6.05
N LEU A 70 -1.36 -6.95 6.35
CA LEU A 70 -1.18 -5.57 5.91
C LEU A 70 -0.42 -4.80 6.98
N SER A 71 0.73 -4.23 6.62
CA SER A 71 1.61 -3.50 7.54
C SER A 71 1.86 -2.09 7.06
N ILE A 72 1.74 -1.11 7.97
CA ILE A 72 2.14 0.28 7.75
C ILE A 72 3.34 0.56 8.66
N SER A 73 4.49 0.88 8.09
CA SER A 73 5.77 0.96 8.81
C SER A 73 6.43 2.33 8.67
N ASN A 74 6.75 2.93 9.81
CA ASN A 74 7.58 4.12 9.89
C ASN A 74 9.00 3.72 10.32
N HIS A 75 9.93 3.78 9.37
CA HIS A 75 11.33 3.44 9.61
C HIS A 75 12.18 4.65 10.07
N PHE A 76 11.59 5.84 10.19
CA PHE A 76 12.28 7.02 10.70
C PHE A 76 12.38 6.95 12.22
N LEU A 77 13.54 7.34 12.77
CA LEU A 77 13.88 7.09 14.18
C LEU A 77 13.27 8.09 15.16
N PHE A 78 12.90 9.29 14.70
CA PHE A 78 12.55 10.40 15.59
C PHE A 78 11.21 11.05 15.28
N ASP A 79 10.73 10.93 14.04
CA ASP A 79 9.55 11.67 13.59
C ASP A 79 8.35 10.73 13.45
N ASN A 80 7.27 11.10 14.13
CA ASN A 80 5.96 10.49 13.94
C ASN A 80 5.30 11.09 12.69
N THR A 81 4.30 10.40 12.16
CA THR A 81 3.44 10.97 11.12
C THR A 81 2.05 10.36 11.17
N HIS A 82 1.07 11.10 10.68
CA HIS A 82 -0.27 10.59 10.45
C HIS A 82 -0.44 10.18 9.00
N VAL A 83 -1.07 9.03 8.81
CA VAL A 83 -1.33 8.46 7.50
C VAL A 83 -2.83 8.37 7.28
N SER A 84 -3.31 8.85 6.13
CA SER A 84 -4.73 8.82 5.80
C SER A 84 -5.20 7.39 5.50
N GLN A 85 -6.46 7.10 5.82
CA GLN A 85 -7.11 5.82 5.47
C GLN A 85 -7.05 5.58 3.97
N THR A 86 -7.38 6.60 3.18
CA THR A 86 -7.46 6.55 1.73
C THR A 86 -6.10 6.23 1.10
N ASP A 87 -4.99 6.77 1.61
CA ASP A 87 -3.65 6.49 1.09
C ASP A 87 -3.26 5.03 1.37
N ILE A 88 -3.58 4.51 2.56
CA ILE A 88 -3.33 3.11 2.92
C ILE A 88 -4.13 2.18 2.01
N VAL A 89 -5.43 2.44 1.85
CA VAL A 89 -6.33 1.63 1.00
C VAL A 89 -5.86 1.68 -0.45
N SER A 90 -5.50 2.86 -0.96
CA SER A 90 -5.03 3.04 -2.34
C SER A 90 -3.73 2.28 -2.59
N ALA A 91 -2.75 2.38 -1.68
CA ALA A 91 -1.50 1.64 -1.79
C ALA A 91 -1.73 0.12 -1.67
N ALA A 92 -2.58 -0.32 -0.75
CA ALA A 92 -2.88 -1.74 -0.58
C ALA A 92 -3.60 -2.34 -1.80
N ARG A 93 -4.55 -1.61 -2.40
CA ARG A 93 -5.21 -2.00 -3.66
C ARG A 93 -4.21 -2.07 -4.81
N ASN A 94 -3.33 -1.08 -4.93
CA ASN A 94 -2.31 -1.09 -5.96
C ASN A 94 -1.32 -2.26 -5.80
N ILE A 95 -0.89 -2.59 -4.57
CA ILE A 95 -0.10 -3.79 -4.28
C ILE A 95 -0.86 -5.07 -4.68
N ARG A 96 -2.15 -5.18 -4.35
CA ARG A 96 -2.98 -6.33 -4.76
C ARG A 96 -3.06 -6.43 -6.29
N ASP A 97 -3.29 -5.32 -6.97
CA ASP A 97 -3.52 -5.29 -8.42
C ASP A 97 -2.22 -5.57 -9.20
N GLU A 98 -1.08 -5.07 -8.73
CA GLU A 98 0.23 -5.28 -9.37
C GLU A 98 0.89 -6.60 -8.96
N CYS A 99 0.75 -7.02 -7.70
CA CYS A 99 1.52 -8.15 -7.14
C CYS A 99 0.68 -9.40 -6.86
N GLY A 100 -0.64 -9.27 -6.79
CA GLY A 100 -1.56 -10.37 -6.52
C GLY A 100 -1.18 -11.19 -5.29
N ARG A 101 -1.12 -12.51 -5.48
CA ARG A 101 -0.87 -13.51 -4.42
C ARG A 101 0.48 -13.38 -3.70
N PHE A 102 1.47 -12.73 -4.30
CA PHE A 102 2.81 -12.63 -3.70
C PHE A 102 2.87 -11.53 -2.63
N GLY A 103 1.93 -10.59 -2.70
CA GLY A 103 2.03 -9.35 -1.95
C GLY A 103 3.22 -8.49 -2.40
N GLY A 104 3.41 -7.38 -1.73
CA GLY A 104 4.41 -6.40 -2.12
C GLY A 104 4.46 -5.23 -1.16
N LYS A 105 5.19 -4.19 -1.57
CA LYS A 105 5.45 -3.01 -0.76
C LYS A 105 5.38 -1.74 -1.60
N GLN A 106 4.71 -0.72 -1.11
CA GLN A 106 4.58 0.58 -1.76
C GLN A 106 4.76 1.70 -0.74
N LYS A 107 5.32 2.82 -1.18
CA LYS A 107 5.49 4.02 -0.35
C LYS A 107 4.29 4.95 -0.48
N ILE A 108 3.88 5.53 0.63
CA ILE A 108 2.94 6.65 0.72
C ILE A 108 3.57 7.77 1.54
N HIS A 109 3.00 8.97 1.50
CA HIS A 109 3.50 10.10 2.29
C HIS A 109 2.54 10.38 3.43
N GLY A 110 3.07 10.47 4.65
CA GLY A 110 2.30 10.97 5.78
C GLY A 110 2.22 12.50 5.78
N ASP A 111 1.44 13.05 6.72
CA ASP A 111 1.20 14.49 6.88
C ASP A 111 2.48 15.33 7.09
N SER A 112 3.53 14.75 7.68
CA SER A 112 4.83 15.37 7.87
C SER A 112 5.75 15.28 6.65
N GLY A 113 5.27 14.68 5.55
CA GLY A 113 6.03 14.46 4.32
C GLY A 113 6.96 13.23 4.38
N LEU A 114 6.93 12.46 5.47
CA LEU A 114 7.71 11.22 5.59
C LEU A 114 7.17 10.14 4.65
N ALA A 115 8.08 9.44 3.96
CA ALA A 115 7.74 8.31 3.10
C ALA A 115 7.54 7.05 3.95
N ILE A 116 6.29 6.69 4.20
CA ILE A 116 5.86 5.54 4.98
C ILE A 116 5.65 4.34 4.08
N ASP A 117 6.02 3.17 4.58
CA ASP A 117 5.93 1.92 3.84
C ASP A 117 4.63 1.19 4.15
N VAL A 118 3.82 0.92 3.13
CA VAL A 118 2.69 -0.02 3.18
C VAL A 118 3.13 -1.33 2.54
N ALA A 119 2.93 -2.44 3.22
CA ALA A 119 3.28 -3.77 2.71
C ALA A 119 2.15 -4.78 2.95
N ILE A 120 2.00 -5.70 2.01
CA ILE A 120 1.14 -6.88 2.14
C ILE A 120 2.04 -8.11 2.00
N PHE A 121 2.10 -8.97 3.01
CA PHE A 121 2.88 -10.20 2.99
C PHE A 121 2.14 -11.32 3.72
N ARG A 122 2.57 -12.56 3.51
CA ARG A 122 1.95 -13.72 4.14
C ARG A 122 2.22 -13.74 5.65
N SER A 123 1.21 -14.07 6.45
CA SER A 123 1.41 -14.41 7.86
C SER A 123 2.22 -15.70 7.97
N SER A 124 3.33 -15.64 8.71
CA SER A 124 4.13 -16.82 9.08
C SER A 124 3.39 -17.73 10.05
#